data_AF-A0A4P7ZR46-F1
#
_entry.id   AF-A0A4P7ZR46-F1
#
_cell.length_a   1.000
_cell.length_b   1.000
_cell.length_c   1.000
_cell.angle_alpha   90.00
_cell.angle_beta   90.00
_cell.angle_gamma   90.00
#
_symmetry.space_group_name_H-M   'P 1'
#
loop_
_entity.id
_entity.type
_entity.pdbx_description
1 polymer ?
#
loop_
_entity_poly.entity_id
_entity_poly.type
_entity_poly.pdbx_seq_one_letter_code
_entity_poly.pdbx_strand_id
1 'polypeptide(L)'
;MSDHTQQQLTTREMVRAHAYPVLATISSCSLLAIALLQIPQAVKAHRYNRCVDAQIQLRQSSALQGQSGPGKLIYLKAVQHCEGL
;
A
#
# COMPACT_ATOMS: atom_id res chain seq x y z
N MET A 1 27.89 51.71 -4.15
CA MET A 1 26.87 50.63 -4.16
C MET A 1 27.36 49.60 -3.17
N SER A 2 26.91 49.72 -1.92
CA SER A 2 27.37 48.94 -0.77
C SER A 2 26.34 47.85 -0.51
N ASP A 3 26.66 46.58 -0.81
CA ASP A 3 25.79 45.44 -0.43
C ASP A 3 26.60 44.14 -0.28
N HIS A 4 27.71 44.22 0.45
CA HIS A 4 28.42 43.04 0.95
C HIS A 4 28.55 43.10 2.46
N THR A 5 27.43 43.37 3.14
CA THR A 5 27.32 43.00 4.54
C THR A 5 27.23 41.48 4.56
N GLN A 6 28.35 40.80 4.82
CA GLN A 6 28.36 39.39 5.18
C GLN A 6 27.50 39.22 6.44
N GLN A 7 26.20 39.05 6.25
CA GLN A 7 25.27 38.71 7.31
C GLN A 7 25.60 37.27 7.70
N GLN A 8 26.53 37.10 8.64
CA GLN A 8 26.81 35.80 9.23
C GLN A 8 25.54 35.31 9.92
N LEU A 9 24.92 34.26 9.37
CA LEU A 9 23.78 33.59 10.00
C LEU A 9 24.21 33.16 11.40
N THR A 10 23.40 33.50 12.40
CA THR A 10 23.62 33.01 13.76
C THR A 10 23.57 31.47 13.74
N THR A 11 24.29 30.81 14.65
CA THR A 11 24.35 29.33 14.73
C THR A 11 22.96 28.68 14.74
N ARG A 12 21.96 29.37 15.29
CA ARG A 12 20.55 28.96 15.29
C ARG A 12 19.90 28.99 13.90
N GLU A 13 20.21 30.00 13.10
CA GLU A 13 19.71 30.14 11.74
C GLU A 13 20.40 29.18 10.77
N MET A 14 21.69 28.92 10.98
CA MET A 14 22.44 27.90 10.23
C MET A 14 21.85 26.49 10.45
N VAL A 15 21.52 26.13 11.69
CA VAL A 15 20.83 24.86 11.99
C VAL A 15 19.45 24.83 11.34
N ARG A 16 18.72 25.96 11.33
CA ARG A 16 17.41 26.03 10.66
C ARG A 16 17.50 25.84 9.15
N ALA A 17 18.47 26.49 8.52
CA ALA A 17 18.66 26.50 7.08
C ALA A 17 19.19 25.16 6.53
N HIS A 18 19.79 24.31 7.38
CA HIS A 18 20.37 23.04 6.94
C HIS A 18 19.73 21.81 7.57
N ALA A 19 19.40 21.81 8.86
CA ALA A 19 18.85 20.62 9.52
C ALA A 19 17.39 20.36 9.14
N TYR A 20 16.53 21.37 9.11
CA TYR A 20 15.12 21.19 8.70
C TYR A 20 14.96 20.69 7.26
N PRO A 21 15.63 21.27 6.24
CA PRO A 21 15.50 20.75 4.89
C PRO A 21 16.10 19.36 4.73
N VAL A 22 17.22 19.03 5.41
CA VAL A 22 17.78 17.67 5.38
C VAL A 22 16.84 16.65 6.03
N LEU A 23 16.22 16.99 7.16
CA LEU A 23 15.23 16.12 7.78
C LEU A 23 13.98 15.97 6.90
N ALA A 24 13.56 17.05 6.23
CA ALA A 24 12.43 17.03 5.31
C ALA A 24 12.72 16.19 4.05
N THR A 25 13.94 16.23 3.51
CA THR A 25 14.32 15.39 2.36
C THR A 25 14.41 13.92 2.77
N ILE A 26 15.02 13.62 3.93
CA ILE A 26 15.07 12.25 4.45
C ILE A 26 13.67 11.70 4.69
N SER A 27 12.78 12.48 5.31
CA SER A 27 11.40 12.04 5.57
C SER A 27 10.64 11.82 4.27
N SER A 28 10.77 12.73 3.29
CA SER A 28 10.11 12.62 1.99
C SER A 28 10.61 11.41 1.21
N CYS A 29 11.93 11.20 1.14
CA CYS A 29 12.53 10.02 0.51
C CYS A 29 12.10 8.72 1.20
N SER A 30 12.03 8.71 2.53
CA SER A 30 11.57 7.54 3.30
C SER A 30 10.11 7.22 2.98
N LEU A 31 9.23 8.23 2.96
CA LEU A 31 7.82 8.06 2.59
C LEU A 31 7.67 7.54 1.16
N LEU A 32 8.47 8.05 0.22
CA LEU A 32 8.43 7.61 -1.17
C LEU A 32 8.89 6.16 -1.30
N ALA A 33 9.96 5.77 -0.61
CA ALA A 33 10.43 4.39 -0.57
C ALA A 33 9.35 3.46 0.02
N ILE A 34 8.74 3.84 1.15
CA ILE A 34 7.65 3.07 1.78
C ILE A 34 6.47 2.91 0.81
N ALA A 35 6.06 3.98 0.12
CA ALA A 35 4.98 3.93 -0.85
C ALA A 35 5.28 2.95 -2.00
N LEU A 36 6.51 2.95 -2.52
CA LEU A 36 6.92 2.01 -3.56
C LEU A 36 6.92 0.56 -3.05
N LEU A 37 7.37 0.32 -1.82
CA LEU A 37 7.37 -1.01 -1.18
C LEU A 37 5.96 -1.52 -0.89
N GLN A 38 4.96 -0.64 -0.77
CA GLN A 38 3.56 -1.01 -0.56
C GLN A 38 2.84 -1.43 -1.86
N ILE A 39 3.33 -1.06 -3.04
CA ILE A 39 2.74 -1.46 -4.33
C ILE A 39 2.55 -2.99 -4.44
N PRO A 40 3.55 -3.85 -4.21
CA PRO A 40 3.35 -5.30 -4.30
C PRO A 40 2.37 -5.83 -3.26
N GLN A 41 2.30 -5.22 -2.06
CA GLN A 41 1.32 -5.57 -1.03
C GLN A 41 -0.10 -5.27 -1.51
N ALA A 42 -0.30 -4.08 -2.10
CA ALA A 42 -1.58 -3.68 -2.68
C ALA A 42 -1.99 -4.58 -3.85
N VAL A 43 -1.05 -4.98 -4.72
CA VAL A 43 -1.33 -5.93 -5.81
C VAL A 43 -1.73 -7.30 -5.28
N LYS A 44 -1.04 -7.82 -4.25
CA LYS A 44 -1.40 -9.09 -3.60
C LYS A 44 -2.78 -9.00 -2.97
N ALA A 45 -3.06 -7.93 -2.21
CA ALA A 45 -4.36 -7.70 -1.59
C ALA A 45 -5.48 -7.59 -2.65
N HIS A 46 -5.24 -6.89 -3.76
CA HIS A 46 -6.19 -6.79 -4.87
C HIS A 46 -6.48 -8.16 -5.51
N ARG A 47 -5.45 -8.99 -5.74
CA ARG A 47 -5.64 -10.36 -6.24
C ARG A 47 -6.44 -11.21 -5.25
N TYR A 48 -6.13 -11.11 -3.96
CA TYR A 48 -6.87 -11.79 -2.91
C TYR A 48 -8.34 -11.35 -2.87
N ASN A 49 -8.60 -10.05 -2.99
CA ASN A 49 -9.97 -9.53 -2.97
C ASN A 49 -10.80 -10.05 -4.15
N ARG A 50 -10.23 -10.04 -5.37
CA ARG A 50 -10.87 -10.64 -6.56
C ARG A 50 -11.16 -12.13 -6.39
N CYS A 51 -10.26 -12.85 -5.71
CA CYS A 51 -10.46 -14.24 -5.35
C CYS A 51 -11.67 -14.41 -4.41
N VAL A 52 -11.74 -13.61 -3.34
CA VAL A 52 -12.86 -13.64 -2.38
C VAL A 52 -14.18 -13.31 -3.07
N ASP A 53 -14.19 -12.29 -3.95
CA ASP A 53 -15.36 -11.92 -4.75
C ASP A 53 -15.86 -13.10 -5.59
N ALA A 54 -14.94 -13.83 -6.24
CA ALA A 54 -15.29 -15.04 -6.99
C ALA A 54 -15.87 -16.15 -6.08
N GLN A 55 -15.35 -16.33 -4.86
CA GLN A 55 -15.92 -17.29 -3.90
C GLN A 55 -17.34 -16.88 -3.47
N ILE A 56 -17.57 -15.59 -3.23
CA ILE A 56 -18.89 -15.05 -2.86
C ILE A 56 -19.88 -15.25 -4.01
N GLN A 57 -19.47 -14.94 -5.24
CA GLN A 57 -20.31 -15.12 -6.42
C GLN A 57 -20.69 -16.59 -6.63
N LEU A 58 -19.72 -17.51 -6.45
CA LEU A 58 -19.99 -18.95 -6.54
C LEU A 58 -20.93 -19.43 -5.43
N ARG A 59 -20.82 -18.91 -4.20
CA ARG A 59 -21.78 -19.20 -3.11
C ARG A 59 -23.19 -18.74 -3.48
N GLN A 60 -23.32 -17.55 -4.05
CA GLN A 60 -24.61 -17.01 -4.47
C GLN A 60 -25.23 -17.78 -5.64
N SER A 61 -24.42 -18.18 -6.64
CA SER A 61 -24.88 -18.93 -7.81
C SER A 61 -25.23 -20.39 -7.50
N SER A 62 -24.69 -20.93 -6.41
CA SER A 62 -24.83 -22.34 -6.02
C SER A 62 -25.90 -22.58 -4.96
N ALA A 63 -26.74 -21.59 -4.68
CA ALA A 63 -27.94 -21.76 -3.85
C ALA A 63 -28.96 -22.65 -4.60
N LEU A 64 -28.66 -23.94 -4.71
CA LEU A 64 -29.68 -24.96 -4.90
C LEU A 64 -30.58 -24.91 -3.67
N GLN A 65 -31.87 -24.65 -3.90
CA GLN A 65 -32.90 -24.47 -2.88
C GLN A 65 -32.89 -25.69 -1.93
N GLY A 66 -32.27 -25.55 -0.75
CA GLY A 66 -32.20 -26.60 0.27
C GLY A 66 -30.81 -26.99 0.80
N GLN A 67 -29.71 -26.47 0.25
CA GLN A 67 -28.36 -26.78 0.78
C GLN A 67 -27.79 -25.59 1.58
N SER A 68 -27.70 -25.73 2.91
CA SER A 68 -27.09 -24.74 3.80
C SER A 68 -25.56 -24.73 3.66
N GLY A 69 -25.07 -24.13 2.59
CA GLY A 69 -23.65 -23.86 2.36
C GLY A 69 -23.15 -24.29 0.98
N PRO A 70 -22.10 -23.65 0.44
CA PRO A 70 -21.47 -24.09 -0.80
C PRO A 70 -20.96 -25.51 -0.62
N GLY A 71 -21.38 -26.44 -1.46
CA GLY A 71 -20.81 -27.78 -1.48
C GLY A 71 -19.27 -27.71 -1.53
N LYS A 72 -18.58 -28.59 -0.79
CA LYS A 72 -17.12 -28.62 -0.62
C LYS A 72 -16.35 -28.48 -1.95
N LEU A 73 -16.89 -29.00 -3.05
CA LEU A 73 -16.31 -28.91 -4.39
C LEU A 73 -16.26 -27.48 -4.97
N ILE A 74 -17.28 -26.66 -4.70
CA ILE A 74 -17.34 -25.28 -5.19
C ILE A 74 -16.41 -24.39 -4.37
N TYR A 75 -16.31 -24.64 -3.07
CA TYR A 75 -15.29 -24.03 -2.22
C TYR A 75 -13.87 -24.36 -2.68
N LEU A 76 -13.57 -25.63 -2.93
CA LEU A 76 -12.24 -26.07 -3.38
C LEU A 76 -11.87 -25.50 -4.76
N LYS A 77 -12.83 -25.39 -5.69
CA LYS A 77 -12.60 -24.76 -7.00
C LYS A 77 -12.30 -23.26 -6.88
N ALA A 78 -12.98 -22.58 -5.94
CA ALA A 78 -12.74 -21.18 -5.69
C ALA A 78 -11.34 -20.97 -5.06
N VAL A 79 -10.94 -21.81 -4.09
CA VAL A 79 -9.58 -21.81 -3.50
C VAL A 79 -8.50 -22.10 -4.56
N GLN A 80 -8.71 -23.09 -5.44
CA GLN A 80 -7.78 -23.39 -6.53
C GLN A 80 -7.60 -22.21 -7.49
N HIS A 81 -8.66 -21.45 -7.77
CA HIS A 81 -8.59 -20.23 -8.58
C HIS A 81 -7.81 -19.10 -7.88
N CYS A 82 -7.84 -19.09 -6.55
CA CYS A 82 -7.16 -18.09 -5.72
C CYS A 82 -5.68 -18.35 -5.51
N GLU A 83 -5.30 -19.62 -5.31
CA GLU A 83 -3.91 -19.99 -5.04
C GLU A 83 -3.09 -20.16 -6.32
N GLY A 84 -3.75 -20.39 -7.47
CA GLY A 84 -3.07 -20.74 -8.71
C GLY A 84 -2.39 -22.10 -8.60
N LEU A 85 -2.15 -22.76 -9.72
CA LEU A 85 -1.19 -23.87 -9.77
C LEU A 85 0.22 -23.34 -9.52
#